data_AF-A0A2M6X268-F1
#
_entry.id   AF-A0A2M6X268-F1
#
_cell.length_a   1.000
_cell.length_b   1.000
_cell.length_c   1.000
_cell.angle_alpha   90.00
_cell.angle_beta   90.00
_cell.angle_gamma   90.00
#
_symmetry.space_group_name_H-M   'P 1'
#
loop_
_entity.id
_entity.type
_entity.pdbx_description
1 polymer ?
#
loop_
_entity_poly.entity_id
_entity_poly.type
_entity_poly.pdbx_seq_one_letter_code
_entity_poly.pdbx_strand_id
1 'polypeptide(L)'
;MTIEVGERLVKAMKISKVQVERLVRNVFESLEGQSIVTYKAPKEKVIQRSIKAVTDNIDEERQIVFAAQKMVDDLEAQNPGAFDRHKMLQMVKKKIAEERKFIL
;
A
#
# COMPACT_ATOMS: atom_id res chain seq x y z
N MET A 1 26.43 -16.91 -7.24
CA MET A 1 25.87 -15.58 -7.55
C MET A 1 25.10 -15.71 -8.84
N THR A 2 23.78 -15.85 -8.74
CA THR A 2 22.89 -15.75 -9.90
C THR A 2 21.69 -14.97 -9.40
N ILE A 3 21.66 -13.71 -9.82
CA ILE A 3 20.70 -12.69 -9.39
C ILE A 3 19.32 -13.11 -9.89
N GLU A 4 18.35 -13.07 -8.98
CA GLU A 4 16.97 -13.48 -9.18
C GLU A 4 16.34 -12.78 -10.39
N VAL A 5 15.91 -13.59 -11.34
CA VAL A 5 15.21 -13.15 -12.55
C VAL A 5 13.81 -12.68 -12.14
N GLY A 6 13.55 -11.38 -12.23
CA GLY A 6 12.17 -10.89 -12.41
C GLY A 6 11.60 -9.84 -11.44
N GLU A 7 12.35 -9.26 -10.50
CA GLU A 7 11.84 -8.12 -9.72
C GLU A 7 11.88 -6.81 -10.53
N ARG A 8 10.92 -6.61 -11.42
CA ARG A 8 10.35 -5.27 -11.64
C ARG A 8 8.92 -5.26 -11.12
N LEU A 9 8.83 -5.45 -9.80
CA LEU A 9 7.64 -5.16 -9.01
C LEU A 9 7.19 -3.74 -9.32
N VAL A 10 5.89 -3.57 -9.54
CA VAL A 10 5.24 -2.25 -9.36
C VAL A 10 5.70 -1.71 -8.02
N LYS A 11 6.03 -0.42 -7.97
CA LYS A 11 6.44 0.26 -6.74
C LYS A 11 5.30 0.17 -5.70
N ALA A 12 5.29 -0.89 -4.89
CA ALA A 12 4.46 -1.03 -3.71
C ALA A 12 5.15 -0.30 -2.55
N MET A 13 4.37 0.18 -1.57
CA MET A 13 4.95 0.82 -0.39
C MET A 13 5.86 -0.15 0.39
N LYS A 14 7.15 0.20 0.47
CA LYS A 14 8.16 -0.48 1.29
C LYS A 14 8.32 0.26 2.61
N ILE A 15 7.41 0.00 3.55
CA ILE A 15 7.46 0.53 4.92
C ILE A 15 7.27 -0.61 5.93
N SER A 16 8.11 -0.62 6.97
CA SER A 16 8.04 -1.60 8.06
C SER A 16 7.04 -1.16 9.15
N LYS A 17 6.58 -2.11 9.97
CA LYS A 17 5.67 -1.81 11.10
C LYS A 17 6.27 -0.79 12.07
N VAL A 18 7.58 -0.90 12.34
CA VAL A 18 8.30 0.04 13.21
C VAL A 18 8.33 1.44 12.60
N GLN A 19 8.47 1.55 11.27
CA GLN A 19 8.42 2.84 10.58
C GLN A 19 7.01 3.45 10.60
N VAL A 20 5.95 2.63 10.45
CA VAL A 20 4.56 3.09 10.59
C VAL A 20 4.31 3.60 12.01
N GLU A 21 4.74 2.86 13.02
CA GLU A 21 4.58 3.29 14.41
C GLU A 21 5.29 4.63 14.68
N ARG A 22 6.54 4.75 14.26
CA ARG A 22 7.31 6.01 14.39
C ARG A 22 6.63 7.17 13.65
N LEU A 23 6.16 6.93 12.43
CA LEU A 23 5.44 7.93 11.63
C LEU A 23 4.21 8.43 12.39
N VAL A 24 3.35 7.52 12.86
CA VAL A 24 2.12 7.87 13.56
C VAL A 24 2.43 8.65 14.84
N ARG A 25 3.40 8.20 15.64
CA ARG A 25 3.80 8.90 16.88
C ARG A 25 4.31 10.31 16.60
N ASN A 26 5.20 10.48 15.61
CA ASN A 26 5.74 11.79 15.24
C ASN A 26 4.64 12.76 14.76
N VAL A 27 3.64 12.25 14.03
CA VAL A 27 2.49 13.07 13.62
C VAL A 27 1.70 13.54 14.85
N PHE A 28 1.35 12.65 15.77
CA PHE A 28 0.64 13.05 16.98
C PHE A 28 1.43 14.02 17.85
N GLU A 29 2.74 13.82 18.02
CA GLU A 29 3.61 14.74 18.75
C GLU A 29 3.63 16.14 18.12
N SER A 30 3.71 16.21 16.78
CA SER A 30 3.65 17.48 16.05
C SER A 30 2.29 18.18 16.20
N LEU A 31 1.19 17.42 16.14
CA LEU A 31 -0.17 17.95 16.33
C LEU A 31 -0.41 18.43 17.77
N GLU A 32 0.15 17.74 18.76
CA GLU A 32 0.13 18.15 20.17
C GLU A 32 0.93 19.43 20.39
N GLY A 33 2.14 19.52 19.82
CA GLY A 33 2.98 20.72 19.91
C GLY A 33 2.31 21.96 19.32
N GLN A 34 1.40 21.78 18.36
CA GLN A 34 0.60 22.85 17.76
C GLN A 34 -0.72 23.12 18.50
N SER A 35 -1.05 22.37 19.56
CA SER A 35 -2.31 22.48 20.31
C SER A 35 -3.58 22.32 19.45
N ILE A 36 -3.51 21.59 18.34
CA ILE A 36 -4.64 21.38 17.41
C ILE A 36 -5.36 20.04 17.60
N VAL A 37 -4.90 19.21 18.53
CA VAL A 37 -5.51 17.90 18.82
C VAL A 37 -6.15 17.89 20.20
N THR A 38 -7.32 17.25 20.29
CA THR A 38 -7.96 16.95 21.58
C THR A 38 -8.37 15.49 21.58
N TYR A 39 -7.93 14.75 22.60
CA TYR A 39 -8.21 13.33 22.71
C TYR A 39 -9.55 13.07 23.42
N LYS A 40 -10.46 12.37 22.74
CA LYS A 40 -11.73 11.90 23.31
C LYS A 40 -11.62 10.52 23.99
N ALA A 41 -10.43 9.94 24.01
CA ALA A 41 -10.09 8.64 24.56
C ALA A 41 -8.61 8.64 25.01
N PRO A 42 -8.12 7.64 25.76
CA PRO A 42 -6.72 7.58 26.14
C PRO A 42 -5.79 7.66 24.91
N LYS A 43 -4.74 8.49 25.00
CA LYS A 43 -3.78 8.76 23.90
C LYS A 43 -3.27 7.50 23.23
N GLU A 44 -2.80 6.53 24.03
CA GLU A 44 -2.25 5.28 23.49
C GLU A 44 -3.29 4.48 22.70
N LYS A 45 -4.56 4.47 23.12
CA LYS A 45 -5.64 3.81 22.38
C LYS A 45 -5.87 4.47 21.01
N VAL A 46 -5.76 5.79 20.93
CA VAL A 46 -5.87 6.54 19.68
C VAL A 46 -4.69 6.24 18.76
N ILE A 47 -3.46 6.29 19.29
CA ILE A 47 -2.23 5.96 18.54
C ILE A 47 -2.30 4.54 17.98
N GLN A 48 -2.63 3.54 18.80
CA GLN A 48 -2.72 2.14 18.36
C GLN A 48 -3.78 1.96 17.26
N ARG A 49 -4.93 2.63 17.38
CA ARG A 49 -5.96 2.61 16.32
C ARG A 49 -5.44 3.23 15.02
N SER A 50 -4.70 4.34 15.10
CA SER A 50 -4.10 4.99 13.93
C SER A 50 -3.02 4.13 13.27
N ILE A 51 -2.15 3.49 14.05
CA ILE A 51 -1.16 2.52 13.54
C ILE A 51 -1.87 1.39 12.78
N LYS A 52 -2.94 0.84 13.38
CA LYS A 52 -3.72 -0.21 12.75
C LYS A 52 -4.34 0.28 11.43
N ALA A 53 -4.98 1.45 11.42
CA ALA A 53 -5.61 1.99 10.22
C ALA A 53 -4.62 2.19 9.06
N VAL A 54 -3.43 2.74 9.36
CA VAL A 54 -2.38 2.92 8.35
C VAL A 54 -1.84 1.57 7.87
N THR A 55 -1.62 0.63 8.79
CA THR A 55 -1.14 -0.72 8.44
C THR A 55 -2.15 -1.46 7.57
N ASP A 56 -3.43 -1.45 7.93
CA ASP A 56 -4.51 -2.07 7.17
C ASP A 56 -4.55 -1.49 5.73
N ASN A 57 -4.39 -0.16 5.59
CA ASN A 57 -4.39 0.50 4.30
C ASN A 57 -3.19 0.12 3.42
N ILE A 58 -1.98 0.00 4.01
CA ILE A 58 -0.78 -0.50 3.31
C ILE A 58 -0.97 -1.95 2.85
N ASP A 59 -1.54 -2.79 3.71
CA ASP A 59 -1.78 -4.19 3.37
C ASP A 59 -2.85 -4.34 2.27
N GLU A 60 -3.86 -3.47 2.25
CA GLU A 60 -4.82 -3.40 1.15
C GLU A 60 -4.17 -2.96 -0.17
N GLU A 61 -3.28 -1.96 -0.15
CA GLU A 61 -2.49 -1.57 -1.33
C GLU A 61 -1.70 -2.75 -1.90
N ARG A 62 -1.04 -3.52 -1.01
CA ARG A 62 -0.29 -4.72 -1.41
C ARG A 62 -1.17 -5.77 -2.05
N GLN A 63 -2.36 -6.01 -1.51
CA GLN A 63 -3.31 -6.95 -2.10
C GLN A 63 -3.77 -6.51 -3.49
N ILE A 64 -3.97 -5.20 -3.70
CA ILE A 64 -4.32 -4.65 -5.02
C ILE A 64 -3.17 -4.90 -6.00
N VAL A 65 -1.93 -4.61 -5.61
CA VAL A 65 -0.74 -4.84 -6.46
C VAL A 65 -0.59 -6.32 -6.79
N PHE A 66 -0.75 -7.20 -5.80
CA PHE A 66 -0.66 -8.65 -6.00
C PHE A 66 -1.76 -9.17 -6.93
N ALA A 67 -3.00 -8.72 -6.75
CA ALA A 67 -4.11 -9.11 -7.61
C ALA A 67 -3.91 -8.62 -9.06
N ALA A 68 -3.43 -7.39 -9.23
CA ALA A 68 -3.10 -6.85 -10.55
C ALA A 68 -2.00 -7.67 -11.23
N GLN A 69 -0.97 -8.03 -10.48
CA GLN A 69 0.14 -8.82 -10.99
C GLN A 69 -0.34 -10.18 -11.48
N LYS A 70 -1.11 -10.89 -10.66
CA LYS A 70 -1.70 -12.19 -11.03
C LYS A 70 -2.54 -12.11 -12.30
N MET A 71 -3.43 -11.13 -12.42
CA MET A 71 -4.26 -10.97 -13.62
C MET A 71 -3.44 -10.72 -14.87
N VAL A 72 -2.38 -9.91 -14.78
CA VAL A 72 -1.50 -9.65 -15.93
C VAL A 72 -0.72 -10.88 -16.34
N ASP A 73 -0.20 -11.64 -15.37
CA ASP A 73 0.53 -12.88 -15.67
C ASP A 73 -0.40 -13.93 -16.31
N ASP A 74 -1.65 -14.04 -15.84
CA ASP A 74 -2.67 -14.93 -16.43
C ASP A 74 -3.02 -14.50 -17.88
N LEU A 75 -3.10 -13.19 -18.16
CA LEU A 75 -3.38 -12.66 -19.50
C LEU A 75 -2.21 -12.89 -20.46
N GLU A 76 -0.97 -12.70 -19.99
CA GLU A 76 0.25 -12.91 -20.78
C GLU A 76 0.42 -14.40 -21.13
N ALA A 77 0.11 -15.30 -20.19
CA ALA A 77 0.14 -16.74 -20.42
C ALA A 77 -0.85 -17.19 -21.51
N GLN A 78 -2.01 -16.53 -21.60
CA GLN A 78 -3.04 -16.81 -22.60
C GLN A 78 -2.75 -16.13 -23.95
N ASN A 79 -2.13 -14.94 -23.93
CA ASN A 79 -1.88 -14.12 -25.12
C ASN A 79 -0.45 -13.55 -25.11
N PRO A 80 0.57 -14.37 -25.36
CA PRO A 80 1.97 -13.94 -25.24
C PRO A 80 2.29 -12.78 -26.20
N GLY A 81 2.87 -11.70 -25.67
CA GLY A 81 3.31 -10.55 -26.45
C GLY A 81 2.19 -9.65 -27.01
N ALA A 82 0.94 -9.87 -26.62
CA ALA A 82 -0.20 -9.10 -27.13
C ALA A 82 -0.27 -7.67 -26.57
N PHE A 83 0.42 -7.37 -25.47
CA PHE A 83 0.40 -6.07 -24.82
C PHE A 83 1.72 -5.74 -24.13
N ASP A 84 1.92 -4.44 -23.84
CA ASP A 84 2.99 -4.01 -22.95
C ASP A 84 2.61 -4.32 -21.50
N ARG A 85 3.34 -5.27 -20.89
CA ARG A 85 3.09 -5.74 -19.51
C ARG A 85 3.07 -4.60 -18.50
N HIS A 86 3.97 -3.62 -18.63
CA HIS A 86 4.08 -2.53 -17.66
C HIS A 86 2.85 -1.62 -17.70
N LYS A 87 2.42 -1.22 -18.90
CA LYS A 87 1.20 -0.42 -19.09
C LYS A 87 -0.04 -1.18 -18.63
N MET A 88 -0.15 -2.45 -19.00
CA MET A 88 -1.29 -3.29 -18.61
C MET A 88 -1.41 -3.38 -17.09
N LEU A 89 -0.28 -3.57 -16.40
CA LEU A 89 -0.26 -3.66 -14.94
C LEU A 89 -0.69 -2.36 -14.25
N GLN A 90 -0.30 -1.20 -14.78
CA GLN A 90 -0.80 0.09 -14.26
C GLN A 90 -2.32 0.25 -14.46
N MET A 91 -2.83 -0.14 -15.63
CA MET A 91 -4.26 -0.07 -15.93
C MET A 91 -5.08 -1.00 -15.03
N VAL A 92 -4.65 -2.26 -14.89
CA VAL A 92 -5.32 -3.24 -14.03
C VAL A 92 -5.24 -2.82 -12.56
N LYS A 93 -4.09 -2.34 -12.08
CA LYS A 93 -3.95 -1.81 -10.71
C LYS A 93 -4.95 -0.69 -10.44
N LYS A 94 -5.07 0.27 -11.35
CA LYS A 94 -6.00 1.40 -11.23
C LYS A 94 -7.46 0.92 -11.19
N LYS A 95 -7.82 0.00 -12.09
CA LYS A 95 -9.18 -0.56 -12.13
C LYS A 95 -9.56 -1.30 -10.84
N ILE A 96 -8.67 -2.13 -10.31
CA ILE A 96 -8.91 -2.85 -9.05
C ILE A 96 -9.05 -1.86 -7.89
N ALA A 97 -8.23 -0.81 -7.84
CA ALA A 97 -8.35 0.20 -6.81
C ALA A 97 -9.68 0.95 -6.87
N GLU A 98 -10.13 1.34 -8.06
CA GLU A 98 -11.44 1.97 -8.27
C GLU A 98 -12.59 1.05 -7.82
N GLU A 99 -12.56 -0.23 -8.17
CA GLU A 99 -13.55 -1.23 -7.76
C GLU A 99 -13.60 -1.42 -6.23
N ARG A 100 -12.44 -1.37 -5.58
CA ARG A 100 -12.32 -1.46 -4.11
C ARG A 100 -12.54 -0.14 -3.39
N LYS A 101 -12.79 0.96 -4.12
CA LYS A 101 -12.86 2.33 -3.58
C LYS A 101 -11.58 2.72 -2.81
N PHE A 102 -10.44 2.17 -3.24
CA PHE A 102 -9.12 2.46 -2.70
C PHE A 102 -8.51 3.63 -3.47
N ILE A 103 -7.94 4.59 -2.76
CA ILE A 103 -7.25 5.73 -3.36
C ILE A 103 -5.76 5.39 -3.45
N LEU A 104 -5.24 5.36 -4.69
CA LEU A 104 -3.83 5.10 -5.00
C LEU A 104 -2.97 6.37 -4.95
#